data_AF-A0A652JX96-F1
#
_entry.id   AF-A0A652JX96-F1
#
_cell.length_a   1.000
_cell.length_b   1.000
_cell.length_c   1.000
_cell.angle_alpha   90.00
_cell.angle_beta   90.00
_cell.angle_gamma   90.00
#
_symmetry.space_group_name_H-M   'P 1'
#
loop_
_entity.id
_entity.type
_entity.pdbx_description
1 polymer ?
#
loop_
_entity_poly.entity_id
_entity_poly.type
_entity_poly.pdbx_seq_one_letter_code
_entity_poly.pdbx_strand_id
1 'polypeptide(L)'
;RPLPLSLAVGAWLLCRTAWAGAPVEGLGVDPGATPDVCAGVGRGLADSADRVALLVLGDGSACRTVKAPGYLDERAAGFDAEAARALGAADATALLALEPELAYELKAAGRAPWQVLAGAAENADLDGRLLFEDAPYGVGYFVAAWS
;
A
#
# COMPACT_ATOMS: atom_id res chain seq x y z
N ARG A 1 -11.39 -7.20 -20.22
CA ARG A 1 -10.34 -6.17 -20.00
C ARG A 1 -9.22 -6.84 -19.21
N PRO A 2 -7.93 -6.66 -19.52
CA PRO A 2 -6.87 -7.21 -18.67
C PRO A 2 -6.96 -6.62 -17.25
N LEU A 3 -6.55 -7.41 -16.25
CA LEU A 3 -6.46 -6.94 -14.86
C LEU A 3 -5.40 -5.83 -14.77
N PRO A 4 -5.60 -4.83 -13.90
CA PRO A 4 -4.52 -3.92 -13.48
C PRO A 4 -3.28 -4.71 -13.04
N LEU A 5 -2.09 -4.20 -13.35
CA LEU A 5 -0.83 -4.91 -13.09
C LEU A 5 -0.67 -5.29 -11.61
N SER A 6 -1.05 -4.41 -10.69
CA SER A 6 -1.02 -4.68 -9.25
C SER A 6 -1.86 -5.90 -8.88
N LEU A 7 -3.09 -6.00 -9.37
CA LEU A 7 -3.96 -7.16 -9.12
C LEU A 7 -3.45 -8.42 -9.80
N ALA A 8 -2.85 -8.31 -10.98
CA ALA A 8 -2.22 -9.46 -11.65
C ALA A 8 -1.02 -10.00 -10.85
N VAL A 9 -0.18 -9.12 -10.31
CA VAL A 9 0.94 -9.49 -9.42
C VAL A 9 0.43 -10.10 -8.12
N GLY A 10 -0.60 -9.52 -7.50
CA GLY A 10 -1.24 -10.06 -6.30
C GLY A 10 -1.78 -11.48 -6.52
N ALA A 11 -2.54 -11.69 -7.59
CA ALA A 11 -3.03 -13.02 -7.97
C ALA A 11 -1.88 -14.01 -8.23
N TRP A 12 -0.81 -13.58 -8.90
CA TRP A 12 0.37 -14.40 -9.12
C TRP A 12 1.06 -14.80 -7.80
N LEU A 13 1.18 -13.89 -6.83
CA LEU A 13 1.75 -14.18 -5.52
C LEU A 13 0.92 -15.22 -4.75
N LEU A 14 -0.41 -15.06 -4.72
CA LEU A 14 -1.33 -16.01 -4.09
C LEU A 14 -1.25 -17.40 -4.73
N CYS A 15 -1.20 -17.47 -6.06
CA CYS A 15 -1.00 -18.73 -6.77
C CYS A 15 0.36 -19.37 -6.42
N ARG A 16 1.43 -18.58 -6.33
CA ARG A 16 2.79 -19.07 -6.05
C ARG A 16 2.93 -19.65 -4.63
N THR A 17 2.12 -19.19 -3.69
CA THR A 17 2.08 -19.72 -2.32
C THR A 17 1.02 -20.80 -2.11
N ALA A 18 0.32 -21.21 -3.17
CA ALA A 18 -0.80 -22.14 -3.12
C ALA A 18 -1.88 -21.71 -2.10
N TRP A 19 -2.15 -20.41 -2.01
CA TRP A 19 -3.17 -19.87 -1.12
C TRP A 19 -4.53 -20.51 -1.41
N ALA A 20 -5.16 -21.06 -0.37
CA ALA A 20 -6.42 -21.78 -0.46
C ALA A 20 -7.60 -21.07 0.22
N GLY A 21 -7.37 -19.91 0.85
CA GLY A 21 -8.44 -19.11 1.43
C GLY A 21 -9.34 -18.55 0.34
N ALA A 22 -10.66 -18.73 0.48
CA ALA A 22 -11.65 -18.33 -0.51
C ALA A 22 -12.90 -17.73 0.18
N PRO A 23 -13.62 -16.81 -0.47
CA PRO A 23 -13.34 -16.26 -1.80
C PRO A 23 -12.11 -15.34 -1.84
N VAL A 24 -11.52 -15.16 -3.04
CA VAL A 24 -10.48 -14.16 -3.30
C VAL A 24 -11.08 -13.09 -4.20
N GLU A 25 -11.05 -11.84 -3.74
CA GLU A 25 -11.58 -10.69 -4.46
C GLU A 25 -10.46 -9.69 -4.78
N GLY A 26 -10.53 -9.09 -5.97
CA GLY A 26 -9.60 -8.06 -6.40
C GLY A 26 -10.27 -6.69 -6.36
N LEU A 27 -9.72 -5.77 -5.57
CA LEU A 27 -10.21 -4.40 -5.46
C LEU A 27 -9.19 -3.42 -6.05
N GLY A 28 -9.59 -2.72 -7.12
CA GLY A 28 -8.85 -1.56 -7.61
C GLY A 28 -9.20 -0.34 -6.76
N VAL A 29 -8.18 0.36 -6.27
CA VAL A 29 -8.37 1.61 -5.51
C VAL A 29 -8.08 2.78 -6.43
N ASP A 30 -8.99 3.76 -6.47
CA ASP A 30 -8.78 4.98 -7.22
C ASP A 30 -7.61 5.77 -6.59
N PRO A 31 -6.53 6.07 -7.34
CA PRO A 31 -5.43 6.88 -6.81
C PRO A 31 -5.87 8.30 -6.42
N GLY A 32 -7.01 8.80 -6.90
CA GLY A 32 -7.57 10.10 -6.51
C GLY A 32 -8.47 10.06 -5.28
N ALA A 33 -8.78 8.89 -4.72
CA ALA A 33 -9.65 8.78 -3.54
C ALA A 33 -9.07 9.53 -2.33
N THR A 34 -9.94 10.16 -1.54
CA THR A 34 -9.52 10.86 -0.31
C THR A 34 -9.15 9.85 0.78
N PRO A 35 -8.34 10.25 1.78
CA PRO A 35 -7.99 9.37 2.90
C PRO A 35 -9.23 8.79 3.61
N ASP A 36 -10.27 9.61 3.82
CA ASP A 36 -11.52 9.16 4.47
C ASP A 36 -12.26 8.11 3.65
N VAL A 37 -12.29 8.26 2.31
CA VAL A 37 -12.90 7.27 1.41
C VAL A 37 -12.10 5.97 1.45
N CYS A 38 -10.78 6.02 1.35
CA CYS A 38 -9.91 4.86 1.46
C CYS A 38 -10.11 4.14 2.81
N ALA A 39 -10.10 4.89 3.91
CA ALA A 39 -10.30 4.34 5.25
C ALA A 39 -11.68 3.69 5.41
N GLY A 40 -12.74 4.32 4.88
CA GLY A 40 -14.09 3.78 4.87
C GLY A 40 -14.21 2.47 4.10
N VAL A 41 -13.54 2.36 2.95
CA VAL A 41 -13.42 1.10 2.20
C VAL A 41 -12.70 0.04 3.04
N GLY A 42 -11.61 0.41 3.71
CA GLY A 42 -10.87 -0.48 4.62
C GLY A 42 -11.75 -1.08 5.72
N ARG A 43 -12.48 -0.22 6.45
CA ARG A 43 -13.43 -0.67 7.48
C ARG A 43 -14.49 -1.62 6.91
N GLY A 44 -15.08 -1.28 5.77
CA GLY A 44 -16.07 -2.14 5.12
C GLY A 44 -15.51 -3.51 4.70
N LEU A 45 -14.23 -3.58 4.33
CA LEU A 45 -13.57 -4.85 4.06
C LEU A 45 -13.35 -5.65 5.35
N ALA A 46 -12.92 -5.02 6.44
CA ALA A 46 -12.73 -5.70 7.73
C ALA A 46 -14.05 -6.29 8.26
N ASP A 47 -15.17 -5.60 8.06
CA ASP A 47 -16.50 -6.04 8.49
C ASP A 47 -17.15 -7.09 7.56
N SER A 48 -16.50 -7.44 6.44
CA SER A 48 -17.10 -8.30 5.42
C SER A 48 -17.22 -9.78 5.82
N ALA A 49 -16.42 -10.23 6.79
CA ALA A 49 -16.44 -11.59 7.32
C ALA A 49 -15.74 -11.67 8.69
N ASP A 50 -15.95 -12.75 9.44
CA ASP A 50 -15.33 -12.97 10.75
C ASP A 50 -13.78 -12.92 10.71
N ARG A 51 -13.18 -13.31 9.58
CA ARG A 51 -11.73 -13.26 9.36
C ARG A 51 -11.41 -12.84 7.94
N VAL A 52 -10.73 -11.70 7.82
CA VAL A 52 -10.33 -11.12 6.54
C VAL A 52 -8.80 -11.03 6.49
N ALA A 53 -8.21 -11.43 5.37
CA ALA A 53 -6.80 -11.23 5.09
C ALA A 53 -6.66 -10.30 3.89
N LEU A 54 -5.79 -9.29 3.99
CA LEU A 54 -5.54 -8.33 2.92
C LEU A 54 -4.14 -8.54 2.33
N LEU A 55 -4.07 -8.61 1.00
CA LEU A 55 -2.84 -8.44 0.25
C LEU A 55 -2.93 -7.09 -0.48
N VAL A 56 -2.14 -6.12 -0.03
CA VAL A 56 -2.21 -4.74 -0.49
C VAL A 56 -1.00 -4.43 -1.36
N LEU A 57 -1.25 -3.96 -2.59
CA LEU A 57 -0.22 -3.76 -3.61
C LEU A 57 -0.08 -2.27 -3.90
N GLY A 58 1.14 -1.76 -3.82
CA GLY A 58 1.43 -0.36 -4.09
C GLY A 58 2.91 -0.03 -3.90
N ASP A 59 3.44 0.77 -4.81
CA ASP A 59 4.83 1.24 -4.76
C ASP A 59 4.92 2.57 -4.01
N GLY A 60 6.12 2.88 -3.50
CA GLY A 60 6.50 4.21 -3.03
C GLY A 60 6.68 5.22 -4.15
N SER A 61 7.33 6.34 -3.82
CA SER A 61 7.61 7.40 -4.77
C SER A 61 8.40 6.89 -5.97
N ALA A 62 8.11 7.41 -7.17
CA ALA A 62 8.86 7.11 -8.39
C ALA A 62 9.88 8.21 -8.74
N CYS A 63 10.31 8.99 -7.73
CA CYS A 63 11.09 10.22 -7.89
C CYS A 63 12.42 10.19 -7.11
N ARG A 64 12.97 9.01 -6.80
CA ARG A 64 14.12 8.89 -5.87
C ARG A 64 15.48 9.21 -6.46
N THR A 65 15.60 9.28 -7.79
CA THR A 65 16.87 9.52 -8.49
C THR A 65 16.65 10.32 -9.78
N VAL A 66 17.73 10.89 -10.33
CA VAL A 66 17.69 11.59 -11.63
C VAL A 66 17.28 10.67 -12.81
N LYS A 67 17.42 9.35 -12.64
CA LYS A 67 17.00 8.35 -13.64
C LYS A 67 15.63 7.74 -13.32
N ALA A 68 14.99 8.15 -12.24
CA ALA A 68 13.70 7.63 -11.85
C ALA A 68 12.60 8.03 -12.86
N PRO A 69 11.51 7.25 -12.99
CA PRO A 69 10.41 7.56 -13.92
C PRO A 69 9.76 8.94 -13.70
N GLY A 70 9.82 9.46 -12.48
CA GLY A 70 9.35 10.79 -12.08
C GLY A 70 10.39 11.89 -12.12
N TYR A 71 11.66 11.59 -12.44
CA TYR A 71 12.82 12.44 -12.16
C TYR A 71 13.04 12.69 -10.66
N LEU A 72 14.20 13.22 -10.29
CA LEU A 72 14.52 13.45 -8.87
C LEU A 72 13.61 14.54 -8.28
N ASP A 73 12.95 14.21 -7.18
CA ASP A 73 12.35 15.15 -6.25
C ASP A 73 12.94 14.89 -4.86
N GLU A 74 13.53 15.91 -4.23
CA GLU A 74 14.22 15.76 -2.93
C GLU A 74 13.29 15.31 -1.80
N ARG A 75 11.97 15.55 -1.94
CA ARG A 75 10.94 15.14 -0.97
C ARG A 75 10.67 13.64 -1.01
N ALA A 76 10.99 12.98 -2.12
CA ALA A 76 10.76 11.55 -2.34
C ALA A 76 11.39 10.68 -1.24
N ALA A 77 12.60 11.05 -0.79
CA ALA A 77 13.33 10.32 0.24
C ALA A 77 12.60 10.30 1.59
N GLY A 78 12.13 11.48 2.02
CA GLY A 78 11.42 11.62 3.29
C GLY A 78 10.05 10.96 3.26
N PHE A 79 9.33 11.09 2.14
CA PHE A 79 8.04 10.43 1.95
C PHE A 79 8.16 8.91 2.04
N ASP A 80 9.11 8.31 1.32
CA ASP A 80 9.32 6.85 1.33
C ASP A 80 9.77 6.34 2.70
N ALA A 81 10.65 7.07 3.39
CA ALA A 81 11.08 6.70 4.73
C ALA A 81 9.92 6.69 5.74
N GLU A 82 9.02 7.68 5.66
CA GLU A 82 7.84 7.73 6.52
C GLU A 82 6.85 6.60 6.17
N ALA A 83 6.63 6.33 4.89
CA ALA A 83 5.82 5.20 4.46
C ALA A 83 6.40 3.86 4.94
N ALA A 84 7.72 3.65 4.80
CA ALA A 84 8.40 2.45 5.26
C ALA A 84 8.28 2.26 6.78
N ARG A 85 8.47 3.34 7.55
CA ARG A 85 8.28 3.33 9.02
C ARG A 85 6.84 2.96 9.38
N ALA A 86 5.87 3.61 8.76
CA ALA A 86 4.46 3.39 9.06
C ALA A 86 3.99 1.98 8.70
N LEU A 87 4.36 1.48 7.51
CA LEU A 87 4.13 0.11 7.09
C LEU A 87 4.85 -0.89 8.02
N GLY A 88 6.07 -0.58 8.43
CA GLY A 88 6.88 -1.43 9.29
C GLY A 88 6.39 -1.53 10.73
N ALA A 89 5.65 -0.54 11.22
CA ALA A 89 5.15 -0.47 12.59
C ALA A 89 3.64 -0.71 12.72
N ALA A 90 2.95 -1.05 11.61
CA ALA A 90 1.49 -1.10 11.54
C ALA A 90 0.80 0.21 11.99
N ASP A 91 1.44 1.35 11.71
CA ASP A 91 0.99 2.68 12.14
C ASP A 91 -0.10 3.21 11.19
N ALA A 92 -1.34 2.76 11.43
CA ALA A 92 -2.50 3.15 10.65
C ALA A 92 -2.71 4.68 10.62
N THR A 93 -2.46 5.36 11.74
CA THR A 93 -2.60 6.83 11.82
C THR A 93 -1.62 7.53 10.89
N ALA A 94 -0.36 7.12 10.86
CA ALA A 94 0.62 7.70 9.96
C ALA A 94 0.31 7.42 8.48
N LEU A 95 -0.17 6.22 8.14
CA LEU A 95 -0.60 5.93 6.76
C LEU A 95 -1.79 6.79 6.32
N LEU A 96 -2.74 7.05 7.22
CA LEU A 96 -3.86 7.95 6.97
C LEU A 96 -3.42 9.41 6.79
N ALA A 97 -2.32 9.81 7.43
CA ALA A 97 -1.74 11.15 7.31
C ALA A 97 -0.91 11.37 6.03
N LEU A 98 -0.70 10.36 5.19
CA LEU A 98 0.00 10.54 3.91
C LEU A 98 -0.80 11.45 2.98
N GLU A 99 -0.25 12.63 2.71
CA GLU A 99 -0.89 13.69 1.93
C GLU A 99 -1.14 13.29 0.47
N PRO A 100 -2.40 13.34 -0.02
CA PRO A 100 -2.75 12.95 -1.38
C PRO A 100 -2.00 13.70 -2.48
N GLU A 101 -1.84 15.02 -2.32
CA GLU A 101 -1.18 15.86 -3.33
C GLU A 101 0.31 15.55 -3.42
N LEU A 102 1.00 15.46 -2.28
CA LEU A 102 2.41 15.10 -2.25
C LEU A 102 2.64 13.71 -2.85
N ALA A 103 1.81 12.72 -2.49
CA ALA A 103 1.89 11.39 -3.07
C ALA A 103 1.66 11.39 -4.59
N TYR A 104 0.75 12.23 -5.08
CA TYR A 104 0.51 12.39 -6.51
C TYR A 104 1.71 13.01 -7.24
N GLU A 105 2.27 14.11 -6.71
CA GLU A 105 3.48 14.75 -7.25
C GLU A 105 4.68 13.79 -7.29
N LEU A 106 4.83 12.97 -6.25
CA LEU A 106 5.88 11.95 -6.13
C LEU A 106 5.57 10.65 -6.87
N LYS A 107 4.40 10.54 -7.51
CA LYS A 107 3.91 9.35 -8.21
C LYS A 107 3.88 8.09 -7.33
N ALA A 108 3.61 8.24 -6.03
CA ALA A 108 3.52 7.15 -5.06
C ALA A 108 2.17 6.42 -5.17
N ALA A 109 2.14 5.35 -5.98
CA ALA A 109 0.93 4.58 -6.27
C ALA A 109 0.34 3.88 -5.03
N GLY A 110 1.16 3.61 -4.01
CA GLY A 110 0.74 2.91 -2.80
C GLY A 110 -0.07 3.72 -1.82
N ARG A 111 -0.07 5.06 -1.89
CA ARG A 111 -0.73 5.91 -0.89
C ARG A 111 -2.19 5.52 -0.65
N ALA A 112 -3.00 5.45 -1.70
CA ALA A 112 -4.43 5.13 -1.57
C ALA A 112 -4.69 3.70 -1.03
N PRO A 113 -4.10 2.62 -1.59
CA PRO A 113 -4.30 1.28 -1.04
C PRO A 113 -3.72 1.09 0.38
N TRP A 114 -2.66 1.81 0.78
CA TRP A 114 -2.19 1.79 2.16
C TRP A 114 -3.17 2.46 3.14
N GLN A 115 -3.93 3.47 2.69
CA GLN A 115 -5.01 4.07 3.48
C GLN A 115 -6.22 3.13 3.61
N VAL A 116 -6.46 2.27 2.62
CA VAL A 116 -7.42 1.16 2.75
C VAL A 116 -6.95 0.15 3.78
N LEU A 117 -5.66 -0.24 3.74
CA LEU A 117 -5.06 -1.12 4.77
C LEU A 117 -5.22 -0.53 6.17
N ALA A 118 -4.91 0.75 6.33
CA ALA A 118 -5.02 1.46 7.60
C ALA A 118 -6.45 1.47 8.15
N GLY A 119 -7.45 1.72 7.30
CA GLY A 119 -8.85 1.66 7.71
C GLY A 119 -9.31 0.24 8.09
N ALA A 120 -8.78 -0.79 7.43
CA ALA A 120 -9.12 -2.18 7.75
C ALA A 120 -8.46 -2.68 9.05
N ALA A 121 -7.31 -2.12 9.42
CA ALA A 121 -6.60 -2.45 10.65
C ALA A 121 -7.07 -1.63 11.86
N GLU A 122 -8.05 -0.74 11.68
CA GLU A 122 -8.58 0.09 12.75
C GLU A 122 -9.09 -0.81 13.90
N ASN A 123 -8.50 -0.66 15.10
CA ASN A 123 -8.78 -1.48 16.29
C ASN A 123 -8.43 -2.99 16.17
N ALA A 124 -7.67 -3.40 15.16
CA ALA A 124 -7.27 -4.80 14.98
C ALA A 124 -6.08 -5.23 15.87
N ASP A 125 -5.40 -4.28 16.53
CA ASP A 125 -4.25 -4.49 17.42
C ASP A 125 -3.15 -5.37 16.79
N LEU A 126 -2.79 -5.05 15.55
CA LEU A 126 -1.80 -5.80 14.76
C LEU A 126 -0.39 -5.26 15.00
N ASP A 127 0.58 -6.16 15.07
CA ASP A 127 1.99 -5.81 15.04
C ASP A 127 2.49 -5.73 13.59
N GLY A 128 3.34 -4.74 13.31
CA GLY A 128 3.97 -4.56 12.00
C GLY A 128 5.40 -5.09 11.95
N ARG A 129 5.82 -5.53 10.76
CA ARG A 129 7.23 -5.78 10.45
C ARG A 129 7.56 -5.46 9.00
N LEU A 130 8.55 -4.59 8.80
CA LEU A 130 9.16 -4.37 7.48
C LEU A 130 10.09 -5.54 7.13
N LEU A 131 9.84 -6.16 6.00
CA LEU A 131 10.59 -7.31 5.46
C LEU A 131 11.57 -6.91 4.36
N PHE A 132 11.27 -5.83 3.65
CA PHE A 132 12.10 -5.33 2.55
C PHE A 132 11.85 -3.83 2.34
N GLU A 133 12.91 -3.10 2.03
CA GLU A 133 12.90 -1.72 1.54
C GLU A 133 14.11 -1.51 0.62
N ASP A 134 13.86 -1.03 -0.59
CA ASP A 134 14.91 -0.56 -1.51
C ASP A 134 14.31 0.33 -2.61
N ALA A 135 15.16 1.04 -3.37
CA ALA A 135 14.76 1.83 -4.53
C ALA A 135 15.69 1.66 -5.76
N PRO A 136 15.94 0.42 -6.23
CA PRO A 136 16.96 0.13 -7.25
C PRO A 136 16.69 0.80 -8.60
N TYR A 137 15.42 1.12 -8.90
CA TYR A 137 15.00 1.77 -10.15
C TYR A 137 14.58 3.24 -9.95
N GLY A 138 14.92 3.83 -8.80
CA GLY A 138 14.43 5.14 -8.41
C GLY A 138 12.94 5.15 -8.00
N VAL A 139 12.35 3.97 -7.78
CA VAL A 139 11.01 3.75 -7.25
C VAL A 139 11.12 3.08 -5.89
N GLY A 140 10.46 3.58 -4.86
CA GLY A 140 10.44 2.93 -3.55
C GLY A 140 9.66 1.61 -3.58
N TYR A 141 10.26 0.52 -3.12
CA TYR A 141 9.61 -0.79 -2.97
C TYR A 141 9.66 -1.24 -1.53
N PHE A 142 8.51 -1.66 -1.00
CA PHE A 142 8.37 -2.11 0.38
C PHE A 142 7.68 -3.47 0.43
N VAL A 143 8.06 -4.30 1.40
CA VAL A 143 7.28 -5.47 1.80
C VAL A 143 7.13 -5.42 3.31
N ALA A 144 5.90 -5.42 3.80
CA ALA A 144 5.59 -5.46 5.22
C ALA A 144 4.58 -6.59 5.51
N ALA A 145 4.60 -7.10 6.73
CA ALA A 145 3.63 -8.06 7.23
C ALA A 145 3.02 -7.55 8.53
N TRP A 146 1.68 -7.59 8.62
CA TRP A 146 0.90 -7.23 9.80
C TRP A 146 0.20 -8.49 10.33
N SER A 147 0.23 -8.73 11.64
CA SER A 147 -0.34 -9.94 12.26
C SER A 147 -0.74 -9.75 13.70
#